data_AF-A0A7V1K439-F1
#
_entry.id   AF-A0A7V1K439-F1
#
_cell.length_a   1.000
_cell.length_b   1.000
_cell.length_c   1.000
_cell.angle_alpha   90.00
_cell.angle_beta   90.00
_cell.angle_gamma   90.00
#
_symmetry.space_group_name_H-M   'P 1'
#
loop_
_entity.id
_entity.type
_entity.pdbx_description
1 polymer ?
#
loop_
_entity_poly.entity_id
_entity_poly.type
_entity_poly.pdbx_seq_one_letter_code
_entity_poly.pdbx_strand_id
1 'polypeptide(L)'
;MSALIYSIVQLLHTVINVYIWIVIISALLSFVRPDPSNPIVQTLYRLTEPVYSFLRQKMPFLVMGGIDLSPLIIILGLQFLDTFMMRLFLG
;
A
#
# COMPACT_ATOMS: atom_id res chain seq x y z
N MET A 1 26.11 -11.27 -6.10
CA MET A 1 25.00 -11.70 -5.20
C MET A 1 24.64 -13.15 -5.50
N SER A 2 24.32 -13.98 -4.51
CA SER A 2 23.88 -15.36 -4.80
C SER A 2 22.53 -15.35 -5.52
N ALA A 3 22.30 -16.28 -6.44
CA ALA A 3 21.05 -16.36 -7.20
C ALA A 3 19.81 -16.46 -6.28
N LEU A 4 19.96 -17.17 -5.16
CA LEU A 4 18.91 -17.29 -4.15
C LEU A 4 18.51 -15.94 -3.55
N ILE A 5 19.48 -15.10 -3.15
CA ILE A 5 19.19 -13.79 -2.58
C ILE A 5 18.52 -12.89 -3.61
N TYR A 6 19.01 -12.89 -4.86
CA TYR A 6 18.40 -12.13 -5.95
C TYR A 6 16.93 -12.49 -6.13
N SER A 7 16.61 -13.78 -6.24
CA SER A 7 15.24 -14.25 -6.43
C SER A 7 14.33 -13.89 -5.25
N ILE A 8 14.79 -13.99 -4.01
CA ILE A 8 14.00 -13.61 -2.82
C ILE A 8 13.70 -12.11 -2.83
N VAL A 9 14.71 -11.27 -3.08
CA VAL A 9 14.53 -9.82 -3.13
C VAL A 9 13.57 -9.43 -4.25
N GLN A 10 13.66 -10.08 -5.42
CA GLN A 10 12.76 -9.84 -6.55
C GLN A 10 11.31 -10.25 -6.25
N LEU A 11 11.11 -11.34 -5.51
CA LEU A 11 9.78 -11.75 -5.05
C LEU A 11 9.18 -10.72 -4.09
N LEU A 12 9.98 -10.25 -3.12
CA LEU A 12 9.55 -9.19 -2.19
C LEU A 12 9.19 -7.90 -2.92
N HIS A 13 10.03 -7.48 -3.87
CA HIS A 13 9.75 -6.33 -4.73
C HIS A 13 8.40 -6.47 -5.44
N THR A 14 8.11 -7.63 -5.99
CA THR A 14 6.84 -7.92 -6.67
C THR A 14 5.66 -7.80 -5.71
N VAL A 15 5.77 -8.38 -4.51
CA VAL A 15 4.71 -8.34 -3.49
C VAL A 15 4.43 -6.90 -3.04
N ILE A 16 5.48 -6.11 -2.79
CA ILE A 16 5.33 -4.70 -2.40
C ILE A 16 4.63 -3.91 -3.50
N ASN A 17 5.03 -4.09 -4.77
CA ASN A 17 4.40 -3.40 -5.90
C ASN A 17 2.94 -3.80 -6.10
N VAL A 18 2.59 -5.08 -5.93
CA VAL A 18 1.18 -5.52 -5.95
C VAL A 18 0.38 -4.85 -4.83
N TYR A 19 0.95 -4.75 -3.63
CA TYR A 19 0.26 -4.08 -2.52
C TYR A 19 0.10 -2.57 -2.74
N ILE A 20 1.08 -1.90 -3.36
CA ILE A 20 0.95 -0.50 -3.80
C ILE A 20 -0.26 -0.35 -4.74
N TRP A 21 -0.42 -1.24 -5.73
CA TRP A 21 -1.58 -1.21 -6.63
C TRP A 21 -2.91 -1.46 -5.90
N ILE A 22 -2.94 -2.36 -4.92
CA ILE A 22 -4.13 -2.58 -4.08
C ILE A 22 -4.53 -1.28 -3.36
N VAL A 23 -3.57 -0.56 -2.79
CA VAL A 23 -3.80 0.72 -2.11
C VAL A 23 -4.30 1.78 -3.09
N ILE A 24 -3.70 1.89 -4.29
CA ILE A 24 -4.14 2.80 -5.34
C ILE A 24 -5.60 2.52 -5.73
N ILE A 25 -5.94 1.27 -6.04
CA ILE A 25 -7.30 0.89 -6.43
C ILE A 25 -8.28 1.18 -5.29
N SER A 26 -7.93 0.83 -4.05
CA SER A 26 -8.75 1.13 -2.87
C SER A 26 -8.98 2.63 -2.69
N ALA A 27 -7.97 3.46 -2.92
CA ALA A 27 -8.10 4.91 -2.86
C ALA A 27 -9.01 5.45 -3.97
N LEU A 28 -8.83 5.01 -5.21
CA LEU A 28 -9.68 5.40 -6.34
C LEU A 28 -11.15 5.02 -6.10
N LEU A 29 -11.39 3.81 -5.58
CA LEU A 29 -12.73 3.36 -5.19
C LEU A 29 -13.37 4.27 -4.14
N SER A 30 -12.59 4.80 -3.19
CA SER A 30 -13.14 5.71 -2.17
C SER A 30 -13.76 6.98 -2.77
N PHE A 31 -13.27 7.46 -3.92
CA PHE A 31 -13.81 8.65 -4.58
C PHE A 31 -15.13 8.39 -5.32
N VAL A 32 -15.32 7.17 -5.83
CA VAL A 32 -16.50 6.83 -6.65
C VAL A 32 -17.63 6.14 -5.88
N ARG A 33 -17.44 5.89 -4.57
CA ARG A 33 -18.45 5.29 -3.67
C ARG A 33 -19.06 3.98 -4.22
N PRO A 34 -18.25 2.91 -4.40
CA PRO A 34 -18.71 1.65 -4.95
C PRO A 34 -19.69 0.94 -4.01
N ASP A 35 -20.43 -0.03 -4.55
CA ASP A 35 -21.31 -0.90 -3.77
C ASP A 35 -20.51 -1.67 -2.68
N PRO A 36 -20.79 -1.45 -1.39
CA PRO A 36 -20.10 -2.13 -0.29
C PRO A 36 -20.32 -3.65 -0.26
N SER A 37 -21.40 -4.14 -0.89
CA SER A 37 -21.71 -5.56 -0.94
C SER A 37 -20.83 -6.32 -1.93
N ASN A 38 -20.13 -5.62 -2.84
CA ASN A 38 -19.25 -6.24 -3.83
C ASN A 38 -18.06 -6.96 -3.14
N PRO A 39 -17.85 -8.27 -3.38
CA PRO A 39 -16.77 -9.03 -2.77
C PRO A 39 -15.37 -8.45 -3.00
N ILE A 40 -15.14 -7.81 -4.15
CA ILE A 40 -13.85 -7.18 -4.48
C ILE A 40 -13.62 -5.97 -3.58
N VAL A 41 -14.64 -5.13 -3.38
CA VAL A 41 -14.58 -3.95 -2.50
C VAL A 41 -14.31 -4.39 -1.06
N GLN A 42 -15.01 -5.42 -0.58
CA GLN A 42 -14.78 -5.97 0.76
C GLN A 42 -13.36 -6.53 0.92
N THR A 43 -12.84 -7.20 -0.10
CA THR A 43 -11.47 -7.75 -0.08
C THR A 43 -10.45 -6.63 -0.01
N LEU A 44 -10.57 -5.62 -0.87
CA LEU A 44 -9.68 -4.46 -0.87
C LEU A 44 -9.73 -3.75 0.49
N TYR A 45 -10.92 -3.51 1.04
CA TYR A 45 -11.09 -2.91 2.36
C TYR A 45 -10.40 -3.73 3.45
N ARG A 46 -10.60 -5.06 3.49
CA ARG A 46 -9.96 -5.93 4.48
C ARG A 46 -8.44 -5.93 4.38
N LEU A 47 -7.90 -5.81 3.17
CA LEU A 47 -6.46 -5.77 2.94
C LEU A 47 -5.84 -4.43 3.34
N THR A 48 -6.52 -3.31 3.11
CA THR A 48 -5.96 -1.97 3.32
C THR A 48 -6.28 -1.36 4.69
N GLU A 49 -7.43 -1.71 5.28
CA GLU A 49 -7.93 -1.09 6.51
C GLU A 49 -7.00 -1.24 7.73
N PRO A 50 -6.31 -2.37 7.97
CA PRO A 50 -5.36 -2.44 9.08
C PRO A 50 -4.26 -1.38 9.01
N VAL A 51 -3.78 -1.06 7.81
CA VAL A 51 -2.75 -0.03 7.61
C VAL A 51 -3.36 1.37 7.64
N TYR A 52 -4.52 1.58 6.99
CA TYR A 52 -5.23 2.85 7.06
C TYR A 52 -5.61 3.22 8.50
N SER A 53 -6.21 2.31 9.25
CA SER A 53 -6.61 2.53 10.65
C SER A 53 -5.39 2.89 11.52
N PHE A 54 -4.28 2.16 11.37
CA PHE A 54 -3.05 2.46 12.10
C PHE A 54 -2.53 3.88 11.79
N LEU A 55 -2.49 4.27 10.52
CA LEU A 55 -2.01 5.61 10.13
C LEU A 55 -2.96 6.72 10.56
N ARG A 56 -4.27 6.53 10.40
CA ARG A 56 -5.27 7.50 10.88
C ARG A 56 -5.21 7.67 12.40
N GLN A 57 -4.90 6.61 13.14
CA GLN A 57 -4.74 6.67 14.59
C GLN A 57 -3.44 7.40 15.01
N LYS A 58 -2.32 7.11 14.34
CA LYS A 58 -1.00 7.69 14.67
C LYS A 58 -0.80 9.09 14.11
N MET A 59 -1.40 9.37 12.96
CA MET A 59 -1.28 10.61 12.20
C MET A 59 -2.69 11.10 11.80
N PRO A 60 -3.51 11.50 12.78
CA PRO A 60 -4.90 11.94 12.52
C PRO A 60 -4.96 13.17 11.60
N PHE A 61 -3.89 13.97 11.56
CA PHE A 61 -3.73 15.10 10.65
C PHE A 61 -3.70 14.70 9.16
N LEU A 62 -3.63 13.41 8.81
CA LEU A 62 -3.74 12.96 7.41
C LEU A 62 -5.18 12.99 6.89
N VAL A 63 -6.17 13.04 7.79
CA VAL A 63 -7.58 13.17 7.44
C VAL A 63 -7.99 14.60 7.74
N MET A 64 -7.97 15.46 6.73
CA MET A 64 -8.34 16.87 6.85
C MET A 64 -9.39 17.25 5.83
N GLY A 65 -10.38 18.05 6.24
CA GLY A 65 -11.38 18.61 5.32
C GLY A 65 -12.21 17.56 4.57
N GLY A 66 -12.33 16.34 5.11
CA GLY A 66 -13.06 15.24 4.46
C GLY A 66 -12.26 14.47 3.40
N ILE A 67 -10.98 14.80 3.20
CA ILE A 67 -10.07 14.07 2.31
C ILE A 67 -9.10 13.25 3.16
N ASP A 68 -8.90 11.99 2.79
CA ASP A 68 -7.95 11.09 3.44
C ASP A 68 -6.65 10.99 2.63
N LEU A 69 -5.55 11.51 3.18
CA LEU A 69 -4.22 11.44 2.58
C LEU A 69 -3.45 10.15 2.95
N SER A 70 -4.02 9.28 3.79
CA SER A 70 -3.40 8.01 4.19
C SER A 70 -2.94 7.14 3.01
N PRO A 71 -3.71 7.01 1.89
CA PRO A 71 -3.25 6.24 0.75
C PRO A 71 -1.95 6.76 0.14
N LEU A 72 -1.81 8.08 0.03
CA LEU A 72 -0.59 8.71 -0.50
C LEU A 72 0.62 8.37 0.39
N ILE A 73 0.47 8.51 1.71
CA ILE A 73 1.54 8.21 2.66
C ILE A 73 1.94 6.73 2.61
N ILE A 74 0.98 5.82 2.48
CA ILE A 74 1.27 4.38 2.33
C ILE A 74 2.05 4.11 1.06
N ILE A 75 1.59 4.65 -0.07
CA ILE A 75 2.26 4.45 -1.36
C ILE A 75 3.70 4.94 -1.29
N LEU A 76 3.93 6.15 -0.78
CA LEU A 76 5.27 6.72 -0.65
C LEU A 76 6.15 5.90 0.30
N GLY A 77 5.60 5.46 1.44
CA GLY A 77 6.32 4.61 2.39
C GLY A 77 6.73 3.26 1.80
N LEU A 78 5.82 2.63 1.05
CA LEU A 78 6.09 1.35 0.37
C LEU A 78 7.10 1.52 -0.77
N GLN A 79 6.99 2.57 -1.58
CA GLN A 79 7.96 2.87 -2.64
C GLN A 79 9.36 3.13 -2.09
N PHE A 80 9.45 3.88 -0.98
CA PHE A 80 10.71 4.10 -0.30
C PHE A 80 11.28 2.79 0.22
N LEU A 81 10.46 1.96 0.90
CA LEU A 81 10.89 0.67 1.43
C LEU A 81 11.40 -0.26 0.32
N ASP A 82 10.67 -0.35 -0.78
CA ASP A 82 11.03 -1.16 -1.94
C ASP A 82 12.34 -0.68 -2.56
N THR A 83 12.45 0.61 -2.87
CA THR A 83 13.65 1.18 -3.48
C THR A 83 14.86 1.06 -2.56
N PHE A 84 14.69 1.30 -1.27
CA PHE A 84 15.74 1.16 -0.26
C PHE A 84 16.22 -0.29 -0.17
N MET A 85 15.30 -1.26 -0.05
CA MET A 85 15.62 -2.69 -0.03
C MET A 85 16.34 -3.11 -1.32
N MET A 86 15.81 -2.76 -2.49
CA MET A 86 16.42 -3.10 -3.78
C MET A 86 17.84 -2.55 -3.91
N ARG A 87 18.07 -1.30 -3.53
CA ARG A 87 19.41 -0.69 -3.57
C ARG A 87 20.36 -1.28 -2.53
N LEU A 88 19.85 -1.65 -1.35
CA LEU A 88 20.68 -2.21 -0.28
C LEU A 88 21.18 -3.62 -0.60
N PHE A 89 20.37 -4.44 -1.26
CA PHE A 89 20.70 -5.84 -1.55
C PHE A 89 21.14 -6.10 -2.99
N LEU A 90 20.72 -5.30 -3.97
CA LEU A 90 21.02 -5.54 -5.40
C LEU A 90 21.80 -4.41 -6.08
N GLY A 91 21.98 -3.26 -5.40
CA GLY A 91 22.91 -2.21 -5.80
C GLY A 91 24.33 -2.53 -5.37
#